data_AF-A0A8H6HDN3-F1
#
_entry.id   AF-A0A8H6HDN3-F1
#
_cell.length_a   1.000
_cell.length_b   1.000
_cell.length_c   1.000
_cell.angle_alpha   90.00
_cell.angle_beta   90.00
_cell.angle_gamma   90.00
#
_symmetry.space_group_name_H-M   'P 1'
#
loop_
_entity.id
_entity.type
_entity.pdbx_description
1 polymer ?
#
loop_
_entity_poly.entity_id
_entity_poly.type
_entity_poly.pdbx_seq_one_letter_code
_entity_poly.pdbx_strand_id
1 'polypeptide(L)'
;VMLWVAGQLPLHIVRERLMSGDSEFLRELTEYVESCLIGEFMTGSKDEVSARVPRGDDSEDRGIHTILVDKSGVPDGYVDPTLTLPEAPPARFCDEPESCRCPDCIALLSWWERFKLTLDDILIRSNVHTC
;
A
#
# COMPACT_ATOMS: atom_id res chain seq x y z
N VAL A 1 22.46 7.70 -9.27
CA VAL A 1 21.71 8.57 -8.35
C VAL A 1 21.72 7.89 -6.99
N MET A 2 22.29 8.53 -5.97
CA MET A 2 22.36 7.98 -4.62
C MET A 2 21.16 8.53 -3.84
N LEU A 3 20.15 7.70 -3.59
CA LEU A 3 19.02 8.06 -2.74
C LEU A 3 19.51 8.04 -1.29
N TRP A 4 19.76 9.23 -0.74
CA TRP A 4 20.08 9.37 0.67
C TRP A 4 18.76 9.53 1.44
N VAL A 5 18.35 8.45 2.11
CA VAL A 5 17.15 8.47 2.94
C VAL A 5 17.56 9.03 4.31
N ALA A 6 17.07 10.23 4.64
CA ALA A 6 17.32 10.83 5.94
C ALA A 6 16.79 9.89 7.06
N GLY A 7 17.60 9.68 8.11
CA GLY A 7 17.26 8.80 9.23
C GLY A 7 17.79 7.36 9.14
N GLN A 8 18.56 7.01 8.10
CA GLN A 8 19.21 5.69 8.02
C GLN A 8 20.40 5.57 8.98
N LEU A 9 20.47 4.46 9.71
CA LEU A 9 21.66 4.08 10.47
C LEU A 9 22.85 3.88 9.52
N PRO A 10 24.05 4.39 9.85
CA PRO A 10 25.25 4.07 9.08
C PRO A 10 25.49 2.56 9.00
N LEU A 11 25.90 2.06 7.83
CA LEU A 11 26.14 0.64 7.58
C LEU A 11 27.04 -0.05 8.61
N HIS A 12 28.04 0.66 9.15
CA HIS A 12 28.93 0.12 10.17
C HIS A 12 28.21 -0.12 11.50
N ILE A 13 27.26 0.75 11.88
CA ILE A 13 26.44 0.60 13.08
C ILE A 13 25.45 -0.55 12.92
N VAL A 14 24.84 -0.68 11.73
CA VAL A 14 23.96 -1.81 11.42
C VAL A 14 24.74 -3.13 11.56
N ARG A 15 25.94 -3.21 10.96
CA ARG A 15 26.81 -4.39 11.07
C ARG A 15 27.17 -4.70 12.52
N GLU A 16 27.52 -3.69 13.30
CA GLU A 16 27.88 -3.86 14.71
C GLU A 16 26.70 -4.42 15.52
N ARG A 17 25.50 -3.84 15.39
CA ARG A 17 24.30 -4.31 16.08
C ARG A 17 23.88 -5.73 15.69
N LEU A 18 24.03 -6.08 14.41
CA LEU A 18 23.81 -7.45 13.94
C LEU A 18 24.78 -8.45 14.58
N MET A 19 26.06 -8.06 14.71
CA MET A 19 27.11 -8.93 15.24
C MET A 19 27.13 -8.98 16.78
N SER A 20 26.64 -7.95 17.46
CA SER A 20 26.56 -7.89 18.91
C SER A 20 25.45 -8.75 19.51
N GLY A 21 24.58 -9.31 18.66
CA GLY A 21 23.41 -10.07 19.12
C GLY A 21 22.38 -9.20 19.84
N ASP A 22 22.27 -7.93 19.44
CA ASP A 22 21.26 -7.00 19.96
C ASP A 22 19.86 -7.54 19.62
N SER A 23 19.20 -8.15 20.61
CA SER A 23 17.94 -8.85 20.42
C SER A 23 16.77 -7.93 20.11
N GLU A 24 16.80 -6.69 20.63
CA GLU A 24 15.78 -5.68 20.35
C GLU A 24 15.90 -5.21 18.90
N PHE A 25 17.12 -4.85 18.47
CA PHE A 25 17.38 -4.45 17.09
C PHE A 25 17.06 -5.56 16.08
N LEU A 26 17.46 -6.80 16.37
CA LEU A 26 17.18 -7.95 15.48
C LEU A 26 15.68 -8.22 15.36
N ARG A 27 14.92 -8.12 16.46
CA ARG A 27 13.48 -8.28 16.45
C ARG A 27 12.81 -7.21 15.59
N GLU A 28 13.14 -5.93 15.82
CA GLU A 28 12.55 -4.82 15.06
C GLU A 28 12.93 -4.87 13.58
N LEU A 29 14.17 -5.24 13.26
CA LEU A 29 14.60 -5.43 11.87
C LEU A 29 13.84 -6.59 11.20
N THR A 30 13.62 -7.68 11.94
CA THR A 30 12.84 -8.82 11.43
C THR A 30 11.40 -8.43 11.19
N GLU A 31 10.75 -7.78 12.16
CA GLU A 31 9.38 -7.26 12.02
C GLU A 31 9.27 -6.30 10.82
N TYR A 32 10.25 -5.41 10.62
CA TYR A 32 10.29 -4.52 9.46
C TYR A 32 10.41 -5.28 8.14
N VAL A 33 11.35 -6.22 8.03
CA VAL A 33 11.56 -7.00 6.80
C VAL A 33 10.32 -7.85 6.49
N GLU A 34 9.75 -8.49 7.50
CA GLU A 34 8.49 -9.23 7.37
C GLU A 34 7.36 -8.31 6.90
N SER A 35 7.25 -7.10 7.45
CA SER A 35 6.25 -6.11 7.02
C SER A 35 6.42 -5.63 5.58
N CYS A 36 7.66 -5.61 5.06
CA CYS A 36 7.96 -5.26 3.67
C CYS A 36 7.66 -6.40 2.69
N LEU A 37 7.69 -7.65 3.18
CA LEU A 37 7.54 -8.86 2.37
C LEU A 37 6.10 -9.37 2.32
N ILE A 38 5.14 -8.54 2.75
CA ILE A 38 3.72 -8.87 2.71
C ILE A 38 3.21 -8.67 1.27
N GLY A 39 3.07 -9.77 0.54
CA GLY A 39 2.28 -9.82 -0.70
C GLY A 39 0.76 -9.87 -0.46
N GLU A 40 0.34 -9.66 0.80
CA GLU A 40 -1.05 -9.63 1.22
C GLU A 40 -1.64 -8.21 1.08
N PHE A 41 -2.96 -8.14 1.20
CA PHE A 41 -3.70 -6.90 1.04
C PHE A 41 -3.81 -6.14 2.37
N MET A 42 -3.78 -4.81 2.30
CA MET A 42 -3.80 -3.93 3.47
C MET A 42 -5.19 -3.77 4.09
N THR A 43 -6.26 -4.05 3.35
CA THR A 43 -7.66 -3.78 3.73
C THR A 43 -8.55 -5.02 3.77
N GLY A 44 -7.95 -6.22 3.80
CA GLY A 44 -8.68 -7.49 3.93
C GLY A 44 -7.97 -8.67 3.31
N SER A 45 -8.68 -9.78 3.20
CA SER A 45 -8.25 -10.96 2.44
C SER A 45 -8.35 -10.73 0.93
N LYS A 46 -7.73 -11.61 0.15
CA LYS A 46 -7.80 -11.61 -1.32
C LYS A 46 -9.25 -11.61 -1.83
N ASP A 47 -10.11 -12.42 -1.23
CA ASP A 47 -11.51 -12.57 -1.67
C ASP A 47 -12.31 -11.30 -1.42
N GLU A 48 -12.12 -10.66 -0.25
CA GLU A 48 -12.77 -9.39 0.09
C GLU A 48 -12.32 -8.26 -0.84
N VAL A 49 -11.03 -8.20 -1.16
CA VAL A 49 -10.49 -7.22 -2.11
C VAL A 49 -10.99 -7.49 -3.52
N SER A 50 -10.99 -8.74 -3.97
CA SER A 50 -11.48 -9.12 -5.30
C SER A 50 -12.97 -8.83 -5.48
N ALA A 51 -13.77 -8.92 -4.42
CA ALA A 51 -15.19 -8.57 -4.45
C ALA A 51 -15.45 -7.06 -4.58
N ARG A 52 -14.51 -6.21 -4.12
CA ARG A 52 -14.62 -4.75 -4.19
C ARG A 52 -14.07 -4.17 -5.50
N VAL A 53 -13.05 -4.79 -6.08
CA VAL A 53 -12.35 -4.27 -7.25
C VAL A 53 -13.08 -4.68 -8.53
N PRO A 54 -13.53 -3.73 -9.37
CA PRO A 54 -14.22 -4.06 -10.61
C PRO A 54 -13.29 -4.75 -11.61
N ARG A 55 -13.52 -6.04 -11.89
CA ARG A 55 -12.70 -6.88 -12.78
C ARG A 55 -13.55 -7.61 -13.80
N GLY A 56 -13.10 -7.62 -15.06
CA GLY A 56 -13.66 -8.46 -16.11
C GLY A 56 -13.70 -9.93 -15.69
N ASP A 57 -14.79 -10.64 -16.03
CA ASP A 57 -14.84 -12.09 -15.88
C ASP A 57 -13.78 -12.75 -16.78
N ASP A 58 -13.38 -13.96 -16.38
CA ASP A 58 -12.29 -14.86 -16.83
C ASP A 58 -12.09 -15.10 -18.35
N SER A 59 -12.67 -14.30 -19.24
CA SER A 59 -12.44 -14.34 -20.68
C SER A 59 -10.97 -14.06 -21.04
N GLU A 60 -10.52 -14.69 -22.14
CA GLU A 60 -9.13 -14.90 -22.53
C GLU A 60 -8.31 -13.63 -22.83
N ASP A 61 -8.90 -12.44 -22.69
CA ASP A 61 -8.26 -11.13 -22.93
C ASP A 61 -7.96 -10.43 -21.58
N ARG A 62 -6.99 -11.00 -20.86
CA ARG A 62 -6.64 -10.64 -19.47
C ARG A 62 -5.53 -9.60 -19.40
N GLY A 63 -5.87 -8.36 -19.75
CA GLY A 63 -5.02 -7.21 -19.43
C GLY A 63 -5.21 -6.77 -17.97
N ILE A 64 -4.18 -6.16 -17.39
CA ILE A 64 -4.25 -5.47 -16.08
C ILE A 64 -5.39 -4.42 -16.02
N HIS A 65 -5.78 -3.90 -17.19
CA HIS A 65 -6.82 -2.88 -17.39
C HIS A 65 -8.20 -3.45 -17.79
N THR A 66 -8.41 -4.77 -17.77
CA THR A 66 -9.71 -5.35 -18.15
C THR A 66 -10.75 -5.04 -17.05
N ILE A 67 -11.43 -3.91 -17.22
CA ILE A 67 -12.61 -3.51 -16.46
C ILE A 67 -13.83 -4.14 -17.16
N LEU A 68 -14.81 -4.65 -16.41
CA LEU A 68 -16.08 -5.10 -16.97
C LEU A 68 -16.66 -4.01 -17.88
N VAL A 69 -16.68 -4.25 -19.19
CA VAL A 69 -17.20 -3.30 -20.18
C VAL A 69 -18.73 -3.19 -20.10
N ASP A 70 -19.40 -4.07 -19.36
CA ASP A 70 -20.80 -3.90 -19.02
C ASP A 70 -20.94 -3.06 -17.75
N LYS A 71 -21.44 -1.83 -17.96
CA LYS A 71 -21.66 -0.70 -17.03
C LYS A 71 -22.54 -1.00 -15.80
N SER A 72 -22.77 -2.26 -15.48
CA SER A 72 -23.68 -2.75 -14.43
C SER A 72 -22.98 -3.01 -13.09
N GLY A 73 -21.64 -3.13 -13.08
CA GLY A 73 -20.86 -3.51 -11.89
C GLY A 73 -19.73 -2.56 -11.48
N VAL A 74 -19.48 -1.50 -12.26
CA VAL A 74 -18.46 -0.49 -11.94
C VAL A 74 -19.14 0.66 -11.19
N PRO A 75 -18.71 1.01 -9.97
CA PRO A 75 -19.22 2.17 -9.26
C PRO A 75 -19.09 3.44 -10.11
N ASP A 76 -20.11 4.29 -10.08
CA ASP A 76 -20.06 5.58 -10.79
C ASP A 76 -18.87 6.40 -10.28
N GLY A 77 -18.02 6.88 -11.20
CA GLY A 77 -16.79 7.58 -10.85
C GLY A 77 -15.57 6.71 -10.48
N TYR A 78 -15.62 5.38 -10.62
CA TYR A 78 -14.43 4.54 -10.50
C TYR A 78 -13.39 4.88 -11.58
N VAL A 79 -12.12 4.96 -11.17
CA VAL A 79 -10.98 5.21 -12.06
C VAL A 79 -9.92 4.15 -11.78
N ASP A 80 -9.42 3.50 -12.84
CA ASP A 80 -8.37 2.50 -12.73
C ASP A 80 -7.08 3.12 -12.17
N PRO A 81 -6.62 2.68 -10.98
CA PRO A 81 -5.43 3.24 -10.35
C PRO A 81 -4.13 2.83 -11.05
N THR A 82 -4.17 1.82 -11.94
CA THR A 82 -3.02 1.44 -12.76
C THR A 82 -2.81 2.36 -13.97
N LEU A 83 -3.79 3.22 -14.27
CA LEU A 83 -3.75 4.21 -15.36
C LEU A 83 -3.64 5.66 -14.86
N THR A 84 -3.59 5.87 -13.55
CA THR A 84 -3.57 7.20 -12.95
C THR A 84 -2.44 7.36 -11.94
N LEU A 85 -2.07 8.61 -11.68
CA LEU A 85 -1.11 8.90 -10.63
C LEU A 85 -1.78 8.76 -9.25
N PRO A 86 -1.06 8.28 -8.23
CA PRO A 86 -1.58 8.24 -6.87
C PRO A 86 -2.00 9.63 -6.38
N GLU A 87 -3.06 9.69 -5.60
CA GLU A 87 -3.47 10.92 -4.93
C GLU A 87 -2.38 11.36 -3.93
N ALA A 88 -1.91 12.59 -4.06
CA ALA A 88 -0.94 13.15 -3.13
C ALA A 88 -1.53 13.29 -1.71
N PRO A 89 -0.72 13.08 -0.66
CA PRO A 89 -1.17 13.31 0.71
C PRO A 89 -1.54 14.78 0.93
N PRO A 90 -2.37 15.09 1.95
CA PRO A 90 -2.64 16.46 2.35
C PRO A 90 -1.35 17.25 2.59
N ALA A 91 -1.29 18.47 2.04
CA ALA A 91 -0.10 19.33 2.14
C ALA A 91 0.11 19.90 3.55
N ARG A 92 -0.92 19.86 4.39
CA ARG A 92 -0.88 20.33 5.78
C ARG A 92 -0.82 19.12 6.70
N PHE A 93 0.00 19.25 7.73
CA PHE A 93 0.17 18.25 8.76
C PHE A 93 0.03 18.93 10.12
N CYS A 94 -0.48 18.19 11.09
CA CYS A 94 -0.48 18.59 12.49
C CYS A 94 0.83 18.18 13.13
N ASP A 95 1.36 18.99 14.04
CA ASP A 95 2.58 18.67 14.79
C ASP A 95 2.38 17.52 15.79
N GLU A 96 1.13 17.26 16.20
CA GLU A 96 0.77 16.21 17.17
C GLU A 96 -0.36 15.30 16.64
N PRO A 97 -0.10 14.48 15.61
CA PRO A 97 -1.14 13.71 14.92
C PRO A 97 -1.76 12.59 15.77
N GLU A 98 -1.05 12.08 16.78
CA GLU A 98 -1.51 10.95 17.61
C GLU A 98 -2.51 11.37 18.70
N SER A 99 -2.43 12.62 19.17
CA SER A 99 -3.28 13.17 20.23
C SER A 99 -4.35 14.13 19.70
N CYS A 100 -4.26 14.56 18.44
CA CYS A 100 -5.11 15.58 17.85
C CYS A 100 -6.12 15.02 16.83
N ARG A 101 -7.36 15.54 16.85
CA ARG A 101 -8.42 15.23 15.87
C ARG A 101 -8.84 16.47 15.07
N CYS A 102 -7.88 17.31 14.71
CA CYS A 102 -8.14 18.48 13.87
C CYS A 102 -8.50 18.06 12.42
N PRO A 103 -9.04 18.98 11.61
CA PRO A 103 -9.38 18.68 10.21
C PRO A 103 -8.21 18.13 9.40
N ASP A 104 -6.98 18.57 9.65
CA ASP A 104 -5.79 18.09 8.94
C ASP A 104 -5.46 16.63 9.30
N CYS A 105 -5.57 16.25 10.59
CA CYS A 105 -5.41 14.85 11.02
C CYS A 105 -6.48 13.95 10.40
N ILE A 106 -7.73 14.40 10.39
CA ILE A 106 -8.83 13.64 9.78
C ILE A 106 -8.59 13.47 8.28
N ALA A 107 -8.19 14.53 7.57
CA ALA A 107 -7.87 14.47 6.15
C ALA A 107 -6.71 13.50 5.87
N LEU A 108 -5.68 13.50 6.72
CA LEU A 108 -4.55 12.58 6.59
C LEU A 108 -4.95 11.11 6.81
N LEU A 109 -5.76 10.84 7.84
CA LEU A 109 -6.29 9.49 8.12
C LEU A 109 -7.17 8.99 6.97
N SER A 110 -8.08 9.83 6.46
CA SER A 110 -8.92 9.50 5.30
C SER A 110 -8.10 9.33 4.02
N TRP A 111 -6.99 10.05 3.87
CA TRP A 111 -6.06 9.81 2.77
C TRP A 111 -5.37 8.44 2.91
N TRP A 112 -4.91 8.08 4.11
CA TRP A 112 -4.31 6.75 4.36
C TRP A 112 -5.25 5.60 4.06
N GLU A 113 -6.53 5.72 4.41
CA GLU A 113 -7.55 4.72 4.08
C GLU A 113 -7.70 4.55 2.57
N ARG A 114 -7.80 5.65 1.82
CA ARG A 114 -7.90 5.63 0.35
C ARG A 114 -6.63 5.11 -0.31
N PHE A 115 -5.46 5.46 0.22
CA PHE A 115 -4.17 4.95 -0.22
C PHE A 115 -4.11 3.42 -0.13
N LYS A 116 -4.51 2.85 1.01
CA LYS A 116 -4.53 1.39 1.22
C LYS A 116 -5.47 0.69 0.25
N LEU A 117 -6.68 1.23 0.04
CA LEU A 117 -7.63 0.71 -0.94
C LEU A 117 -7.09 0.75 -2.37
N THR A 118 -6.40 1.84 -2.72
CA THR A 118 -5.78 2.03 -4.04
C THR A 118 -4.65 1.03 -4.27
N LEU A 119 -3.80 0.83 -3.26
CA LEU A 119 -2.74 -0.17 -3.33
C LEU A 119 -3.30 -1.57 -3.50
N ASP A 120 -4.34 -1.94 -2.74
CA ASP A 120 -4.96 -3.25 -2.85
C ASP A 120 -5.51 -3.51 -4.26
N ASP A 121 -6.14 -2.51 -4.89
CA ASP A 121 -6.61 -2.56 -6.27
C ASP A 121 -5.44 -2.78 -7.26
N ILE A 122 -4.36 -2.02 -7.13
CA ILE A 122 -3.15 -2.20 -7.95
C ILE A 122 -2.56 -3.60 -7.76
N LEU A 123 -2.44 -4.05 -6.51
CA LEU A 123 -1.85 -5.35 -6.16
C LEU A 123 -2.67 -6.50 -6.72
N ILE A 124 -3.99 -6.46 -6.58
CA ILE A 124 -4.83 -7.55 -7.09
C ILE A 124 -4.71 -7.59 -8.63
N ARG A 125 -4.49 -6.44 -9.30
CA ARG A 125 -4.41 -6.34 -10.78
C ARG A 125 -3.06 -6.78 -11.31
N SER A 126 -1.99 -6.49 -10.58
CA SER A 126 -0.62 -6.67 -11.04
C SER A 126 0.02 -7.97 -10.54
N ASN A 127 -0.37 -8.44 -9.34
CA ASN A 127 0.36 -9.46 -8.59
C ASN A 127 -0.46 -10.73 -8.33
N VAL A 128 -1.63 -10.89 -8.96
CA VAL A 128 -2.41 -12.14 -8.87
C VAL A 128 -2.29 -12.92 -10.18
N HIS A 129 -1.51 -13.98 -10.13
CA HIS A 129 -1.45 -14.97 -11.21
C HIS A 129 -2.54 -16.03 -11.00
N THR A 130 -3.28 -16.34 -12.05
CA THR A 130 -4.15 -17.51 -12.13
C THR A 130 -3.34 -18.64 -12.75
N CYS A 131 -2.97 -19.63 -11.95
CA CYS A 131 -2.33 -20.88 -12.40
C CYS A 131 -3.37 -21.97 -12.59
#